data_AF-A0A414CPB0-F1
#
_entry.id   AF-A0A414CPB0-F1
#
_cell.length_a   1.000
_cell.length_b   1.000
_cell.length_c   1.000
_cell.angle_alpha   90.00
_cell.angle_beta   90.00
_cell.angle_gamma   90.00
#
_symmetry.space_group_name_H-M   'P 1'
#
loop_
_entity.id
_entity.type
_entity.pdbx_description
1 polymer ?
#
loop_
_entity_poly.entity_id
_entity_poly.type
_entity_poly.pdbx_seq_one_letter_code
_entity_poly.pdbx_strand_id
1 'polypeptide(L)'
;MSKNKSDQNAHEEQVFNDVLNLSMASGGYKKKAALKVSGSINAGSECPDIVITRENGSIVGLEHFRIDHNIKHGRNAQSKSAELTSVMKADYEKLVPRLKADDVSSEEMASLVANYVSVAKYHQSCACCDDLTRSLDARLFGGKTGHARKLPKYRNHLTELSGDGGRIELGYLIEIHSDFQGLFIHDGTRVARLDSGQCPLYAEIYDLLFKASCEVDWILIGFYPCLTDQIANAAIIDCRNNMFKESCRRQRLKRTEYLGLGKTEPFLKQSRVGETEIELCADKVNIKIENPAEGISPELLFCTAINDAARALNLDRSGETYTTTISVQLIYELVRMRSKKIRGIVRIYDVMRLLAEIEPAMLKREIDSFGERYNISETPDFCL
;
A
#
# COMPACT_ATOMS: atom_id res chain seq x y z
N MET A 1 30.93 -11.20 10.23
CA MET A 1 29.58 -11.12 9.65
C MET A 1 29.66 -11.39 8.16
N SER A 2 28.75 -12.17 7.58
CA SER A 2 28.68 -12.34 6.12
C SER A 2 28.17 -11.04 5.47
N LYS A 3 28.56 -10.77 4.21
CA LYS A 3 28.12 -9.57 3.46
C LYS A 3 26.60 -9.43 3.45
N ASN A 4 25.88 -10.52 3.17
CA ASN A 4 24.41 -10.54 3.16
C ASN A 4 23.78 -10.12 4.50
N LYS A 5 24.41 -10.49 5.63
CA LYS A 5 23.88 -10.10 6.95
C LYS A 5 24.15 -8.63 7.26
N SER A 6 25.29 -8.11 6.82
CA SER A 6 25.57 -6.67 6.90
C SER A 6 24.58 -5.85 6.08
N ASP A 7 24.27 -6.31 4.86
CA ASP A 7 23.34 -5.63 3.97
C ASP A 7 21.90 -5.66 4.53
N GLN A 8 21.49 -6.78 5.13
CA GLN A 8 20.19 -6.89 5.81
C GLN A 8 20.07 -5.92 6.98
N ASN A 9 21.06 -5.90 7.89
CA ASN A 9 21.03 -5.03 9.06
C ASN A 9 21.03 -3.54 8.66
N ALA A 10 21.76 -3.18 7.59
CA ALA A 10 21.76 -1.84 7.04
C ALA A 10 20.39 -1.44 6.46
N HIS A 11 19.70 -2.37 5.77
CA HIS A 11 18.34 -2.15 5.28
C HIS A 11 17.36 -1.93 6.43
N GLU A 12 17.39 -2.79 7.45
CA GLU A 12 16.54 -2.68 8.65
C GLU A 12 16.72 -1.33 9.37
N GLU A 13 17.97 -0.90 9.55
CA GLU A 13 18.29 0.40 10.11
C GLU A 13 17.80 1.56 9.21
N GLN A 14 17.95 1.44 7.89
CA GLN A 14 17.45 2.44 6.94
C GLN A 14 15.93 2.59 7.03
N VAL A 15 15.18 1.48 7.00
CA VAL A 15 13.70 1.50 7.10
C VAL A 15 13.24 2.16 8.40
N PHE A 16 13.90 1.84 9.53
CA PHE A 16 13.59 2.49 10.81
C PHE A 16 13.82 4.00 10.74
N ASN A 17 14.97 4.42 10.21
CA ASN A 17 15.33 5.82 10.09
C ASN A 17 14.38 6.58 9.16
N ASP A 18 13.97 5.99 8.04
CA ASP A 18 13.00 6.57 7.10
C ASP A 18 11.65 6.81 7.79
N VAL A 19 11.14 5.82 8.52
CA VAL A 19 9.89 5.94 9.30
C VAL A 19 10.00 7.02 10.37
N LEU A 20 11.13 7.05 11.10
CA LEU A 20 11.36 8.03 12.17
C LEU A 20 11.45 9.45 11.62
N ASN A 21 12.28 9.67 10.60
CA ASN A 21 12.53 10.97 9.99
C ASN A 21 11.24 11.54 9.36
N LEU A 22 10.50 10.73 8.62
CA LEU A 22 9.25 11.19 8.00
C LEU A 22 8.16 11.49 9.04
N SER A 23 8.10 10.70 10.12
CA SER A 23 7.19 10.95 11.25
C SER A 23 7.56 12.22 12.01
N MET A 24 8.85 12.51 12.17
CA MET A 24 9.36 13.73 12.78
C MET A 24 9.04 14.97 11.93
N ALA A 25 9.27 14.89 10.62
CA ALA A 25 8.99 15.96 9.66
C ALA A 25 7.49 16.28 9.55
N SER A 26 6.64 15.26 9.63
CA SER A 26 5.17 15.41 9.60
C SER A 26 4.60 16.23 10.77
N GLY A 27 5.35 16.35 11.88
CA GLY A 27 4.91 17.10 13.07
C GLY A 27 3.74 16.45 13.82
N GLY A 28 3.04 17.25 14.63
CA GLY A 28 1.82 16.84 15.34
C GLY A 28 2.00 15.59 16.23
N TYR A 29 1.06 14.65 16.12
CA TYR A 29 1.11 13.42 16.90
C TYR A 29 2.16 12.43 16.39
N LYS A 30 2.45 12.40 15.07
CA LYS A 30 3.48 11.53 14.49
C LYS A 30 4.86 11.84 15.08
N LYS A 31 5.23 13.13 15.17
CA LYS A 31 6.47 13.57 15.84
C LYS A 31 6.52 13.14 17.31
N LYS A 32 5.40 13.28 18.05
CA LYS A 32 5.34 12.86 19.46
C LYS A 32 5.51 11.36 19.63
N ALA A 33 4.98 10.55 18.71
CA ALA A 33 5.17 9.11 18.73
C ALA A 33 6.62 8.73 18.38
N ALA A 34 7.21 9.36 17.36
CA ALA A 34 8.61 9.19 16.97
C ALA A 34 9.58 9.45 18.13
N LEU A 35 9.41 10.57 18.84
CA LEU A 35 10.23 10.92 20.01
C LEU A 35 10.15 9.88 21.14
N LYS A 36 9.06 9.11 21.23
CA LYS A 36 8.94 8.06 22.24
C LYS A 36 9.72 6.80 21.86
N VAL A 37 10.01 6.57 20.58
CA VAL A 37 10.73 5.37 20.11
C VAL A 37 12.14 5.68 19.61
N SER A 38 12.59 6.94 19.67
CA SER A 38 13.96 7.34 19.34
C SER A 38 14.96 6.93 20.43
N GLY A 39 16.18 6.61 20.02
CA GLY A 39 17.29 6.26 20.90
C GLY A 39 18.51 5.81 20.09
N SER A 40 19.52 5.26 20.75
CA SER A 40 20.67 4.65 20.07
C SER A 40 20.25 3.30 19.48
N ILE A 41 20.50 3.11 18.18
CA ILE A 41 20.08 1.93 17.42
C ILE A 41 21.19 0.88 17.45
N ASN A 42 20.82 -0.38 17.63
CA ASN A 42 21.64 -1.55 17.39
C ASN A 42 20.88 -2.55 16.51
N ALA A 43 21.14 -2.48 15.20
CA ALA A 43 20.64 -3.45 14.21
C ALA A 43 21.57 -4.68 14.05
N GLY A 44 22.61 -4.80 14.89
CA GLY A 44 23.47 -6.00 14.96
C GLY A 44 22.88 -7.13 15.81
N SER A 45 21.83 -6.83 16.59
CA SER A 45 21.07 -7.82 17.35
C SER A 45 20.25 -8.71 16.41
N GLU A 46 20.30 -10.02 16.60
CA GLU A 46 19.45 -10.96 15.83
C GLU A 46 18.18 -11.35 16.58
N CYS A 47 17.89 -10.71 17.73
CA CYS A 47 16.86 -11.18 18.65
C CYS A 47 16.31 -10.08 19.57
N PRO A 48 15.59 -9.06 19.09
CA PRO A 48 14.99 -8.90 17.76
C PRO A 48 15.90 -8.16 16.76
N ASP A 49 15.44 -8.00 15.52
CA ASP A 49 16.17 -7.42 14.39
C ASP A 49 16.75 -6.02 14.71
N ILE A 50 16.00 -5.18 15.43
CA ILE A 50 16.46 -3.85 15.85
C ILE A 50 16.26 -3.69 17.35
N VAL A 51 17.31 -3.25 18.05
CA VAL A 51 17.25 -2.89 19.47
C VAL A 51 17.55 -1.39 19.62
N ILE A 52 16.67 -0.68 20.32
CA ILE A 52 16.80 0.75 20.56
C ILE A 52 16.95 0.98 22.07
N THR A 53 18.06 1.58 22.47
CA THR A 53 18.29 2.01 23.85
C THR A 53 17.96 3.50 23.96
N ARG A 54 16.96 3.83 24.78
CA ARG A 54 16.56 5.22 25.06
C ARG A 54 17.47 5.85 26.11
N GLU A 55 17.49 7.18 26.18
CA GLU A 55 18.30 7.94 27.16
C GLU A 55 18.01 7.55 28.61
N ASN A 56 16.77 7.14 28.91
CA ASN A 56 16.37 6.69 30.25
C ASN A 56 16.74 5.22 30.55
N GLY A 57 17.52 4.57 29.68
CA GLY A 57 17.93 3.16 29.80
C GLY A 57 16.87 2.14 29.42
N SER A 58 15.64 2.55 29.06
CA SER A 58 14.63 1.61 28.57
C SER A 58 14.93 1.13 27.15
N ILE A 59 14.55 -0.11 26.86
CA ILE A 59 14.85 -0.78 25.60
C ILE A 59 13.58 -1.01 24.80
N VAL A 60 13.63 -0.76 23.50
CA VAL A 60 12.61 -1.15 22.53
C VAL A 60 13.20 -2.15 21.56
N GLY A 61 12.62 -3.34 21.49
CA GLY A 61 12.94 -4.33 20.48
C GLY A 61 11.92 -4.31 19.34
N LEU A 62 12.38 -4.23 18.09
CA LEU A 62 11.51 -4.25 16.91
C LEU A 62 11.84 -5.46 16.04
N GLU A 63 10.82 -6.25 15.73
CA GLU A 63 10.89 -7.25 14.66
C GLU A 63 10.52 -6.59 13.33
N HIS A 64 11.38 -6.74 12.34
CA HIS A 64 11.22 -6.16 11.02
C HIS A 64 10.61 -7.17 10.04
N PHE A 65 9.63 -6.74 9.25
CA PHE A 65 9.18 -7.52 8.09
C PHE A 65 8.47 -6.68 7.04
N ARG A 66 8.50 -7.21 5.83
CA ARG A 66 7.82 -6.65 4.66
C ARG A 66 6.53 -7.39 4.33
N ILE A 67 5.51 -6.64 3.98
CA ILE A 67 4.30 -7.10 3.31
C ILE A 67 4.18 -6.45 1.93
N ASP A 68 3.58 -7.17 1.00
CA ASP A 68 3.47 -6.77 -0.39
C ASP A 68 2.04 -6.97 -0.90
N HIS A 69 1.60 -6.05 -1.75
CA HIS A 69 0.37 -6.17 -2.53
C HIS A 69 0.55 -7.17 -3.68
N ASN A 70 1.73 -7.19 -4.31
CA ASN A 70 2.02 -8.11 -5.42
C ASN A 70 2.61 -9.43 -4.89
N ILE A 71 1.76 -10.41 -4.58
CA ILE A 71 2.22 -11.73 -4.07
C ILE A 71 1.96 -12.90 -5.04
N LYS A 72 2.72 -13.98 -4.85
CA LYS A 72 2.42 -15.31 -5.40
C LYS A 72 1.45 -16.03 -4.45
N HIS A 73 0.37 -16.57 -5.02
CA HIS A 73 -0.62 -17.37 -4.30
C HIS A 73 -0.09 -18.81 -4.12
N GLY A 74 0.64 -19.04 -3.03
CA GLY A 74 1.20 -20.35 -2.66
C GLY A 74 1.24 -20.55 -1.15
N ARG A 75 1.82 -21.65 -0.66
CA ARG A 75 1.92 -21.94 0.79
C ARG A 75 2.65 -20.86 1.59
N ASN A 76 3.54 -20.12 0.92
CA ASN A 76 4.22 -18.94 1.46
C ASN A 76 3.86 -17.76 0.56
N ALA A 77 3.27 -16.70 1.10
CA ALA A 77 3.08 -15.45 0.36
C ALA A 77 4.46 -14.87 0.01
N GLN A 78 4.87 -15.02 -1.25
CA GLN A 78 6.15 -14.53 -1.76
C GLN A 78 5.95 -13.25 -2.55
N SER A 79 6.82 -12.25 -2.32
CA SER A 79 6.77 -10.97 -3.01
C SER A 79 7.26 -11.08 -4.45
N LYS A 80 6.39 -10.74 -5.41
CA LYS A 80 6.74 -10.59 -6.82
C LYS A 80 7.52 -9.29 -7.06
N SER A 81 7.22 -8.26 -6.27
CA SER A 81 7.88 -6.96 -6.35
C SER A 81 9.34 -7.00 -5.90
N ALA A 82 9.64 -7.68 -4.78
CA ALA A 82 11.01 -7.83 -4.29
C ALA A 82 11.86 -8.69 -5.25
N GLU A 83 11.26 -9.73 -5.85
CA GLU A 83 11.91 -10.55 -6.88
C GLU A 83 12.28 -9.70 -8.10
N LEU A 84 11.34 -8.91 -8.62
CA LEU A 84 11.59 -8.02 -9.76
C LEU A 84 12.67 -6.98 -9.44
N THR A 85 12.59 -6.34 -8.27
CA THR A 85 13.58 -5.33 -7.85
C THR A 85 14.98 -5.93 -7.70
N SER A 86 15.08 -7.16 -7.19
CA SER A 86 16.34 -7.90 -7.10
C SER A 86 16.95 -8.19 -8.47
N VAL A 87 16.13 -8.60 -9.44
CA VAL A 87 16.57 -8.80 -10.83
C VAL A 87 17.04 -7.49 -11.46
N MET A 88 16.26 -6.41 -11.30
CA MET A 88 16.63 -5.08 -11.80
C MET A 88 17.97 -4.60 -11.23
N LYS A 89 18.20 -4.80 -9.93
CA LYS A 89 19.46 -4.43 -9.27
C LYS A 89 20.63 -5.26 -9.81
N ALA A 90 20.46 -6.57 -9.95
CA ALA A 90 21.50 -7.46 -10.48
C ALA A 90 21.87 -7.11 -11.92
N ASP A 91 20.90 -6.75 -12.75
CA ASP A 91 21.15 -6.33 -14.13
C ASP A 91 21.78 -4.94 -14.19
N TYR A 92 21.35 -3.99 -13.36
CA TYR A 92 22.00 -2.69 -13.21
C TYR A 92 23.49 -2.83 -12.84
N GLU A 93 23.82 -3.67 -11.87
CA GLU A 93 25.22 -3.92 -11.47
C GLU A 93 26.09 -4.48 -12.61
N LYS A 94 25.50 -5.28 -13.52
CA LYS A 94 26.19 -5.76 -14.73
C LYS A 94 26.30 -4.69 -15.82
N LEU A 95 25.31 -3.80 -15.93
CA LEU A 95 25.25 -2.76 -16.95
C LEU A 95 26.19 -1.59 -16.65
N VAL A 96 26.34 -1.20 -15.38
CA VAL A 96 27.14 -0.01 -15.00
C VAL A 96 28.57 -0.03 -15.57
N PRO A 97 29.35 -1.12 -15.50
CA PRO A 97 30.69 -1.16 -16.12
C PRO A 97 30.65 -0.98 -17.63
N ARG A 98 29.65 -1.54 -18.32
CA ARG A 98 29.49 -1.46 -19.78
C ARG A 98 29.03 -0.08 -20.23
N LEU A 99 28.13 0.56 -19.47
CA LEU A 99 27.73 1.95 -19.69
C LEU A 99 28.91 2.91 -19.58
N LYS A 100 29.83 2.67 -18.63
CA LYS A 100 31.06 3.47 -18.50
C LYS A 100 32.05 3.28 -19.67
N ALA A 101 31.92 2.19 -20.40
CA ALA A 101 32.74 1.86 -21.56
C ALA A 101 32.04 2.20 -22.89
N ASP A 102 30.88 2.85 -22.85
CA ASP A 102 30.00 3.09 -24.00
C ASP A 102 29.67 1.82 -24.81
N ASP A 103 29.57 0.68 -24.12
CA ASP A 103 29.37 -0.68 -24.68
C ASP A 103 27.91 -1.18 -24.53
N VAL A 104 26.96 -0.25 -24.46
CA VAL A 104 25.52 -0.56 -24.35
C VAL A 104 24.75 0.28 -25.34
N SER A 105 23.97 -0.36 -26.21
CA SER A 105 23.13 0.35 -27.17
C SER A 105 21.86 0.92 -26.50
N SER A 106 21.29 1.97 -27.10
CA SER A 106 19.99 2.50 -26.67
C SER A 106 18.88 1.47 -26.79
N GLU A 107 18.98 0.55 -27.76
CA GLU A 107 18.04 -0.55 -27.94
C GLU A 107 18.10 -1.55 -26.77
N GLU A 108 19.28 -1.96 -26.34
CA GLU A 108 19.45 -2.87 -25.21
C GLU A 108 18.86 -2.27 -23.92
N MET A 109 19.15 -0.98 -23.66
CA MET A 109 18.56 -0.26 -22.52
C MET A 109 17.03 -0.18 -22.61
N ALA A 110 16.51 0.14 -23.80
CA ALA A 110 15.08 0.19 -24.05
C ALA A 110 14.41 -1.16 -23.82
N SER A 111 15.02 -2.26 -24.27
CA SER A 111 14.52 -3.63 -24.08
C SER A 111 14.45 -4.02 -22.62
N LEU A 112 15.47 -3.69 -21.84
CA LEU A 112 15.47 -3.95 -20.40
C LEU A 112 14.33 -3.18 -19.70
N VAL A 113 14.22 -1.88 -19.97
CA VAL A 113 13.15 -1.03 -19.39
C VAL A 113 11.76 -1.54 -19.80
N ALA A 114 11.56 -1.83 -21.09
CA ALA A 114 10.29 -2.33 -21.61
C ALA A 114 9.88 -3.64 -20.92
N ASN A 115 10.82 -4.58 -20.75
CA ASN A 115 10.57 -5.83 -20.06
C ASN A 115 10.19 -5.63 -18.58
N TYR A 116 10.92 -4.76 -17.86
CA TYR A 116 10.58 -4.49 -16.45
C TYR A 116 9.21 -3.84 -16.31
N VAL A 117 8.86 -2.87 -17.17
CA VAL A 117 7.54 -2.23 -17.15
C VAL A 117 6.45 -3.24 -17.49
N SER A 118 6.65 -4.11 -18.49
CA SER A 118 5.67 -5.14 -18.85
C SER A 118 5.44 -6.13 -17.70
N VAL A 119 6.50 -6.62 -17.06
CA VAL A 119 6.40 -7.52 -15.89
C VAL A 119 5.76 -6.82 -14.69
N ALA A 120 6.10 -5.56 -14.43
CA ALA A 120 5.48 -4.76 -13.38
C ALA A 120 3.97 -4.60 -13.61
N LYS A 121 3.56 -4.30 -14.84
CA LYS A 121 2.14 -4.16 -15.22
C LYS A 121 1.39 -5.48 -15.13
N TYR A 122 2.02 -6.59 -15.49
CA TYR A 122 1.47 -7.92 -15.27
C TYR A 122 1.26 -8.24 -13.79
N HIS A 123 2.23 -7.92 -12.93
CA HIS A 123 2.10 -8.10 -11.49
C HIS A 123 0.97 -7.26 -10.90
N GLN A 124 0.88 -5.97 -11.27
CA GLN A 124 -0.20 -5.07 -10.86
C GLN A 124 -1.57 -5.60 -11.31
N SER A 125 -1.69 -6.03 -12.57
CA SER A 125 -2.93 -6.56 -13.16
C SER A 125 -3.40 -7.87 -12.52
N CYS A 126 -2.49 -8.61 -11.89
CA CYS A 126 -2.81 -9.87 -11.21
C CYS A 126 -3.02 -9.71 -9.70
N ALA A 127 -2.94 -8.49 -9.17
CA ALA A 127 -3.09 -8.21 -7.74
C ALA A 127 -4.52 -7.73 -7.41
N CYS A 128 -4.95 -8.00 -6.18
CA CYS A 128 -6.18 -7.46 -5.61
C CYS A 128 -5.91 -6.94 -4.19
N CYS A 129 -6.79 -6.07 -3.67
CA CYS A 129 -6.64 -5.49 -2.33
C CYS A 129 -6.38 -6.55 -1.24
N ASP A 130 -7.07 -7.69 -1.32
CA ASP A 130 -6.95 -8.79 -0.35
C ASP A 130 -5.59 -9.52 -0.40
N ASP A 131 -4.78 -9.35 -1.46
CA ASP A 131 -3.40 -9.84 -1.48
C ASP A 131 -2.57 -9.23 -0.35
N LEU A 132 -2.74 -7.93 -0.10
CA LEU A 132 -2.01 -7.24 0.97
C LEU A 132 -2.44 -7.75 2.35
N THR A 133 -3.75 -7.96 2.55
CA THR A 133 -4.31 -8.58 3.76
C THR A 133 -3.73 -9.98 3.98
N ARG A 134 -3.70 -10.82 2.93
CA ARG A 134 -3.12 -12.18 3.00
C ARG A 134 -1.63 -12.14 3.31
N SER A 135 -0.90 -11.18 2.75
CA SER A 135 0.52 -10.96 3.03
C SER A 135 0.75 -10.64 4.51
N LEU A 136 -0.05 -9.71 5.06
CA LEU A 136 0.04 -9.33 6.48
C LEU A 136 -0.34 -10.47 7.42
N ASP A 137 -1.44 -11.18 7.18
CA ASP A 137 -1.85 -12.31 8.01
C ASP A 137 -0.81 -13.43 8.02
N ALA A 138 -0.27 -13.78 6.84
CA ALA A 138 0.77 -14.79 6.72
C ALA A 138 2.06 -14.40 7.46
N ARG A 139 2.45 -13.11 7.43
CA ARG A 139 3.63 -12.60 8.14
C ARG A 139 3.41 -12.51 9.65
N LEU A 140 2.26 -12.03 10.11
CA LEU A 140 2.00 -11.90 11.55
C LEU A 140 1.70 -13.26 12.20
N PHE A 141 0.76 -14.01 11.62
CA PHE A 141 0.09 -15.13 12.28
C PHE A 141 0.29 -16.48 11.56
N GLY A 142 1.06 -16.51 10.47
CA GLY A 142 1.33 -17.74 9.72
C GLY A 142 1.92 -18.84 10.61
N GLY A 143 1.42 -20.07 10.43
CA GLY A 143 1.68 -21.17 11.36
C GLY A 143 3.16 -21.41 11.67
N LYS A 144 4.04 -21.48 10.66
CA LYS A 144 5.50 -21.73 10.86
C LYS A 144 6.37 -20.48 10.80
N THR A 145 5.91 -19.43 10.14
CA THR A 145 6.72 -18.24 9.79
C THR A 145 6.22 -16.95 10.43
N GLY A 146 5.14 -17.02 11.22
CA GLY A 146 4.51 -15.86 11.83
C GLY A 146 5.40 -15.17 12.85
N HIS A 147 5.60 -13.87 12.67
CA HIS A 147 6.45 -13.02 13.51
C HIS A 147 5.92 -12.90 14.95
N ALA A 148 4.59 -12.96 15.16
CA ALA A 148 4.01 -12.92 16.51
C ALA A 148 4.51 -14.06 17.41
N ARG A 149 4.80 -15.24 16.83
CA ARG A 149 5.30 -16.40 17.59
C ARG A 149 6.71 -16.21 18.14
N LYS A 150 7.48 -15.26 17.59
CA LYS A 150 8.87 -14.99 17.99
C LYS A 150 8.97 -14.03 19.19
N LEU A 151 7.93 -13.24 19.46
CA LEU A 151 7.94 -12.21 20.51
C LEU A 151 8.33 -12.72 21.90
N PRO A 152 7.88 -13.91 22.39
CA PRO A 152 8.31 -14.40 23.70
C PRO A 152 9.83 -14.63 23.77
N LYS A 153 10.44 -15.14 22.69
CA LYS A 153 11.89 -15.33 22.62
C LYS A 153 12.62 -13.99 22.69
N TYR A 154 12.12 -12.98 21.98
CA TYR A 154 12.71 -11.64 21.98
C TYR A 154 12.60 -10.97 23.34
N ARG A 155 11.46 -11.12 24.03
CA ARG A 155 11.29 -10.60 25.39
C ARG A 155 12.33 -11.18 26.36
N ASN A 156 12.58 -12.49 26.28
CA ASN A 156 13.56 -13.16 27.14
C ASN A 156 14.98 -12.63 26.87
N HIS A 157 15.37 -12.53 25.60
CA HIS A 157 16.69 -12.01 25.23
C HIS A 157 16.91 -10.56 25.69
N LEU A 158 15.91 -9.70 25.52
CA LEU A 158 16.00 -8.31 25.97
C LEU A 158 16.08 -8.18 27.50
N THR A 159 15.44 -9.10 28.23
CA THR A 159 15.55 -9.17 29.70
C THR A 159 17.00 -9.45 30.14
N GLU A 160 17.66 -10.40 29.48
CA GLU A 160 19.06 -10.73 29.73
C GLU A 160 20.00 -9.53 29.44
N LEU A 161 19.70 -8.76 28.39
CA LEU A 161 20.48 -7.56 28.03
C LEU A 161 20.24 -6.37 28.97
N SER A 162 19.01 -6.17 29.45
CA SER A 162 18.65 -4.98 30.24
C SER A 162 19.02 -5.07 31.72
N GLY A 163 19.27 -6.28 32.23
CA GLY A 163 19.43 -6.53 33.66
C GLY A 163 18.13 -6.36 34.47
N ASP A 164 18.21 -6.57 35.79
CA ASP A 164 17.05 -6.47 36.68
C ASP A 164 16.59 -5.01 36.83
N GLY A 165 15.42 -4.69 36.28
CA GLY A 165 14.74 -3.39 36.45
C GLY A 165 14.59 -2.54 35.18
N GLY A 166 15.16 -2.96 34.04
CA GLY A 166 14.99 -2.27 32.77
C GLY A 166 13.57 -2.40 32.20
N ARG A 167 12.94 -1.29 31.82
CA ARG A 167 11.65 -1.32 31.10
C ARG A 167 11.89 -1.78 29.66
N ILE A 168 11.29 -2.91 29.29
CA ILE A 168 11.36 -3.49 27.95
C ILE A 168 10.03 -3.30 27.24
N GLU A 169 10.09 -2.76 26.03
CA GLU A 169 8.96 -2.66 25.11
C GLU A 169 9.28 -3.43 23.82
N LEU A 170 8.26 -4.02 23.19
CA LEU A 170 8.37 -4.73 21.92
C LEU A 170 7.52 -4.08 20.85
N GLY A 171 7.91 -4.25 19.59
CA GLY A 171 7.14 -3.74 18.47
C GLY A 171 7.42 -4.43 17.15
N TYR A 172 6.65 -4.03 16.14
CA TYR A 172 6.88 -4.39 14.76
C TYR A 172 7.35 -3.17 13.98
N LEU A 173 8.28 -3.37 13.04
CA LEU A 173 8.60 -2.44 11.96
C LEU A 173 8.12 -3.07 10.65
N ILE A 174 7.09 -2.50 10.04
CA ILE A 174 6.39 -3.08 8.90
C ILE A 174 6.62 -2.22 7.66
N GLU A 175 7.22 -2.79 6.63
CA GLU A 175 7.23 -2.22 5.28
C GLU A 175 5.95 -2.63 4.54
N ILE A 176 5.13 -1.67 4.13
CA ILE A 176 3.93 -1.90 3.33
C ILE A 176 4.20 -1.44 1.91
N HIS A 177 4.48 -2.39 1.01
CA HIS A 177 4.64 -2.13 -0.42
C HIS A 177 3.31 -2.36 -1.14
N SER A 178 2.73 -1.28 -1.64
CA SER A 178 1.40 -1.32 -2.24
C SER A 178 1.24 -0.39 -3.42
N ASP A 179 0.26 -0.70 -4.25
CA ASP A 179 -0.17 0.14 -5.35
C ASP A 179 -1.69 0.23 -5.33
N PHE A 180 -2.17 1.38 -4.85
CA PHE A 180 -3.57 1.78 -4.85
C PHE A 180 -3.74 3.12 -5.58
N GLN A 181 -2.76 3.50 -6.40
CA GLN A 181 -2.72 4.77 -7.08
C GLN A 181 -4.00 4.97 -7.90
N GLY A 182 -4.53 6.18 -7.87
CA GLY A 182 -5.70 6.54 -8.67
C GLY A 182 -7.05 6.19 -8.06
N LEU A 183 -7.13 5.34 -7.04
CA LEU A 183 -8.35 5.21 -6.23
C LEU A 183 -8.66 6.53 -5.51
N PHE A 184 -9.94 6.79 -5.27
CA PHE A 184 -10.37 7.99 -4.56
C PHE A 184 -10.58 7.67 -3.09
N ILE A 185 -9.88 8.34 -2.19
CA ILE A 185 -10.12 8.25 -0.75
C ILE A 185 -11.08 9.35 -0.29
N HIS A 186 -12.07 8.94 0.51
CA HIS A 186 -13.02 9.82 1.20
C HIS A 186 -12.76 9.73 2.71
N ASP A 187 -12.22 10.79 3.30
CA ASP A 187 -11.87 10.81 4.74
C ASP A 187 -12.90 11.53 5.63
N GLY A 188 -14.05 11.87 5.05
CA GLY A 188 -15.15 12.65 5.64
C GLY A 188 -15.02 14.16 5.44
N THR A 189 -13.83 14.67 5.12
CA THR A 189 -13.61 16.11 4.88
C THR A 189 -13.13 16.41 3.48
N ARG A 190 -12.51 15.45 2.81
CA ARG A 190 -11.84 15.61 1.53
C ARG A 190 -12.04 14.36 0.67
N VAL A 191 -12.08 14.59 -0.63
CA VAL A 191 -11.92 13.56 -1.65
C VAL A 191 -10.58 13.81 -2.31
N ALA A 192 -9.73 12.80 -2.39
CA ALA A 192 -8.44 12.88 -3.04
C ALA A 192 -8.16 11.59 -3.81
N ARG A 193 -7.38 11.68 -4.89
CA ARG A 193 -6.82 10.49 -5.56
C ARG A 193 -5.57 10.08 -4.81
N LEU A 194 -5.39 8.78 -4.60
CA LEU A 194 -4.19 8.25 -3.97
C LEU A 194 -3.01 8.35 -4.94
N ASP A 195 -1.87 8.78 -4.40
CA ASP A 195 -0.58 8.77 -5.07
C ASP A 195 0.12 7.41 -4.90
N SER A 196 1.18 7.18 -5.68
CA SER A 196 2.00 5.97 -5.57
C SER A 196 2.52 5.76 -4.15
N GLY A 197 2.42 4.53 -3.65
CA GLY A 197 2.84 4.15 -2.29
C GLY A 197 1.93 4.61 -1.16
N GLN A 198 0.84 5.35 -1.44
CA GLN A 198 -0.16 5.65 -0.41
C GLN A 198 -1.09 4.45 -0.20
N CYS A 199 -1.17 3.97 1.05
CA CYS A 199 -2.04 2.86 1.43
C CYS A 199 -3.01 3.28 2.54
N PRO A 200 -4.33 3.28 2.27
CA PRO A 200 -5.32 3.30 3.34
C PRO A 200 -5.20 2.05 4.22
N LEU A 201 -5.52 2.15 5.51
CA LEU A 201 -5.67 0.96 6.35
C LEU A 201 -7.05 0.35 6.07
N TYR A 202 -7.11 -0.49 5.04
CA TYR A 202 -8.31 -1.22 4.71
C TYR A 202 -8.82 -2.03 5.90
N ALA A 203 -10.13 -2.20 5.99
CA ALA A 203 -10.85 -2.86 7.06
C ALA A 203 -10.11 -4.09 7.63
N GLU A 204 -9.76 -5.02 6.75
CA GLU A 204 -9.11 -6.28 7.12
C GLU A 204 -7.67 -6.08 7.62
N ILE A 205 -6.91 -5.17 7.01
CA ILE A 205 -5.55 -4.79 7.46
C ILE A 205 -5.61 -4.11 8.82
N TYR A 206 -6.53 -3.16 9.00
CA TYR A 206 -6.74 -2.46 10.26
C TYR A 206 -7.10 -3.44 11.38
N ASP A 207 -7.99 -4.39 11.11
CA ASP A 207 -8.44 -5.39 12.07
C ASP A 207 -7.30 -6.37 12.44
N LEU A 208 -6.45 -6.76 11.48
CA LEU A 208 -5.23 -7.55 11.73
C LEU A 208 -4.20 -6.80 12.57
N LEU A 209 -3.95 -5.51 12.27
CA LEU A 209 -3.07 -4.66 13.07
C LEU A 209 -3.61 -4.43 14.47
N PHE A 210 -4.93 -4.28 14.62
CA PHE A 210 -5.58 -4.17 15.92
C PHE A 210 -5.39 -5.45 16.75
N LYS A 211 -5.58 -6.62 16.12
CA LYS A 211 -5.28 -7.91 16.77
C LYS A 211 -3.81 -8.02 17.18
N ALA A 212 -2.89 -7.62 16.31
CA ALA A 212 -1.45 -7.65 16.59
C ALA A 212 -1.06 -6.68 17.72
N SER A 213 -1.76 -5.54 17.85
CA SER A 213 -1.49 -4.53 18.87
C SER A 213 -1.66 -5.01 20.31
N CYS A 214 -2.37 -6.13 20.51
CA CYS A 214 -2.49 -6.75 21.83
C CYS A 214 -1.19 -7.43 22.31
N GLU A 215 -0.27 -7.75 21.39
CA GLU A 215 0.96 -8.49 21.68
C GLU A 215 2.21 -7.60 21.80
N VAL A 216 2.09 -6.33 21.40
CA VAL A 216 3.22 -5.40 21.28
C VAL A 216 2.90 -4.02 21.84
N ASP A 217 3.93 -3.28 22.20
CA ASP A 217 3.84 -1.90 22.68
C ASP A 217 3.80 -0.90 21.52
N TRP A 218 4.39 -1.26 20.37
CA TRP A 218 4.56 -0.37 19.22
C TRP A 218 4.30 -1.07 17.88
N ILE A 219 3.71 -0.34 16.93
CA ILE A 219 3.69 -0.73 15.52
C ILE A 219 4.18 0.45 14.70
N LEU A 220 5.32 0.29 14.04
CA LEU A 220 5.91 1.25 13.13
C LEU A 220 5.62 0.78 11.70
N ILE A 221 5.16 1.69 10.85
CA ILE A 221 4.78 1.39 9.47
C ILE A 221 5.43 2.38 8.52
N GLY A 222 6.16 1.86 7.53
CA GLY A 222 6.56 2.61 6.34
C GLY A 222 5.70 2.20 5.16
N PHE A 223 5.16 3.19 4.44
CA PHE A 223 4.36 2.98 3.24
C PHE A 223 5.22 3.27 2.01
N TYR A 224 5.31 2.30 1.09
CA TYR A 224 6.20 2.33 -0.05
C TYR A 224 5.46 1.99 -1.35
N PRO A 225 5.86 2.58 -2.49
CA PRO A 225 5.53 2.04 -3.80
C PRO A 225 6.04 0.60 -3.95
N CYS A 226 5.38 -0.18 -4.80
CA CYS A 226 5.71 -1.60 -4.99
C CYS A 226 7.18 -1.86 -5.41
N LEU A 227 7.79 -0.98 -6.21
CA LEU A 227 9.08 -1.23 -6.87
C LEU A 227 10.20 -0.27 -6.44
N THR A 228 10.00 0.48 -5.36
CA THR A 228 10.99 1.44 -4.86
C THR A 228 11.10 1.37 -3.36
N ASP A 229 12.29 1.66 -2.84
CA ASP A 229 12.55 1.78 -1.40
C ASP A 229 12.37 3.24 -0.90
N GLN A 230 11.76 4.11 -1.70
CA GLN A 230 11.44 5.48 -1.30
C GLN A 230 10.13 5.50 -0.51
N ILE A 231 10.22 5.90 0.77
CA ILE A 231 9.07 5.99 1.66
C ILE A 231 8.11 7.10 1.21
N ALA A 232 6.84 6.74 1.00
CA ALA A 232 5.77 7.67 0.64
C ALA A 232 5.09 8.28 1.88
N ASN A 233 4.95 7.48 2.95
CA ASN A 233 4.34 7.90 4.20
C ASN A 233 4.83 7.03 5.36
N ALA A 234 4.63 7.49 6.60
CA ALA A 234 5.02 6.76 7.80
C ALA A 234 3.99 6.91 8.93
N ALA A 235 3.92 5.92 9.81
CA ALA A 235 3.11 5.93 11.02
C ALA A 235 3.81 5.22 12.17
N ILE A 236 3.61 5.73 13.40
CA ILE A 236 4.12 5.11 14.62
C ILE A 236 2.97 4.99 15.62
N ILE A 237 2.42 3.80 15.75
CA ILE A 237 1.23 3.50 16.54
C ILE A 237 1.66 3.08 17.95
N ASP A 238 1.05 3.70 18.97
CA ASP A 238 1.31 3.43 20.39
C ASP A 238 0.21 2.45 20.81
N CYS A 239 0.59 1.21 21.09
CA CYS A 239 -0.34 0.11 21.40
C CYS A 239 -0.52 -0.08 22.91
N ARG A 240 0.42 0.44 23.70
CA ARG A 240 0.43 0.35 25.16
C ARG A 240 -0.88 0.83 25.76
N ASN A 241 -1.33 0.20 26.83
CA ASN A 241 -2.55 0.58 27.55
C ASN A 241 -3.78 0.70 26.62
N ASN A 242 -3.90 -0.17 25.61
CA ASN A 242 -4.98 -0.19 24.63
C ASN A 242 -5.09 1.09 23.76
N MET A 243 -3.97 1.78 23.53
CA MET A 243 -3.95 3.05 22.81
C MET A 243 -4.02 2.93 21.29
N PHE A 244 -4.04 1.71 20.71
CA PHE A 244 -4.02 1.50 19.26
C PHE A 244 -5.05 2.38 18.52
N LYS A 245 -6.33 2.29 18.88
CA LYS A 245 -7.42 3.02 18.19
C LYS A 245 -7.23 4.54 18.30
N GLU A 246 -6.84 5.03 19.46
CA GLU A 246 -6.63 6.46 19.69
C GLU A 246 -5.37 6.97 18.97
N SER A 247 -4.30 6.18 18.93
CA SER A 247 -3.08 6.51 18.19
C SER A 247 -3.34 6.58 16.69
N CYS A 248 -4.07 5.59 16.15
CA CYS A 248 -4.54 5.59 14.77
C CYS A 248 -5.40 6.82 14.45
N ARG A 249 -6.41 7.11 15.29
CA ARG A 249 -7.29 8.29 15.13
C ARG A 249 -6.49 9.60 15.09
N ARG A 250 -5.52 9.78 15.99
CA ARG A 250 -4.67 11.00 16.04
C ARG A 250 -3.76 11.15 14.83
N GLN A 251 -3.46 10.06 14.13
CA GLN A 251 -2.66 10.03 12.91
C GLN A 251 -3.50 9.94 11.63
N ARG A 252 -4.84 10.02 11.74
CA ARG A 252 -5.80 9.86 10.64
C ARG A 252 -5.71 8.51 9.93
N LEU A 253 -5.24 7.47 10.64
CA LEU A 253 -5.23 6.10 10.17
C LEU A 253 -6.59 5.47 10.51
N LYS A 254 -7.57 5.66 9.64
CA LYS A 254 -8.93 5.17 9.86
C LYS A 254 -9.12 3.81 9.18
N ARG A 255 -9.93 2.96 9.80
CA ARG A 255 -10.46 1.75 9.19
C ARG A 255 -11.21 2.14 7.92
N THR A 256 -10.76 1.66 6.76
CA THR A 256 -11.22 2.14 5.44
C THR A 256 -11.91 1.02 4.66
N GLU A 257 -13.10 1.28 4.12
CA GLU A 257 -13.80 0.32 3.25
C GLU A 257 -13.32 0.46 1.80
N TYR A 258 -13.09 -0.66 1.10
CA TYR A 258 -12.81 -0.66 -0.34
C TYR A 258 -14.12 -0.84 -1.12
N LEU A 259 -14.42 0.06 -2.04
CA LEU A 259 -15.63 0.02 -2.88
C LEU A 259 -15.26 -0.03 -4.37
N GLY A 260 -15.78 -1.04 -5.06
CA GLY A 260 -15.51 -1.34 -6.46
C GLY A 260 -14.91 -2.72 -6.68
N LEU A 261 -14.74 -3.07 -7.95
CA LEU A 261 -13.99 -4.25 -8.38
C LEU A 261 -12.50 -4.12 -7.98
N GLY A 262 -11.79 -5.24 -7.83
CA GLY A 262 -10.38 -5.23 -7.41
C GLY A 262 -10.13 -5.56 -5.93
N LYS A 263 -11.19 -5.78 -5.13
CA LYS A 263 -11.05 -6.13 -3.71
C LYS A 263 -10.54 -7.56 -3.51
N THR A 264 -11.35 -8.53 -3.91
CA THR A 264 -11.12 -9.98 -3.69
C THR A 264 -10.45 -10.65 -4.89
N GLU A 265 -10.74 -10.14 -6.09
CA GLU A 265 -10.16 -10.61 -7.36
C GLU A 265 -9.55 -9.42 -8.10
N PRO A 266 -8.52 -9.63 -8.93
CA PRO A 266 -7.91 -8.55 -9.68
C PRO A 266 -8.92 -7.84 -10.58
N PHE A 267 -8.78 -6.51 -10.71
CA PHE A 267 -9.71 -5.69 -11.50
C PHE A 267 -9.72 -6.11 -12.98
N LEU A 268 -8.53 -6.16 -13.60
CA LEU A 268 -8.30 -6.58 -14.98
C LEU A 268 -7.14 -7.57 -14.99
N LYS A 269 -7.45 -8.87 -14.96
CA LYS A 269 -6.42 -9.90 -14.94
C LYS A 269 -5.78 -10.08 -16.31
N GLN A 270 -4.47 -9.90 -16.39
CA GLN A 270 -3.70 -10.29 -17.57
C GLN A 270 -3.45 -11.80 -17.59
N SER A 271 -3.58 -12.41 -18.77
CA SER A 271 -3.34 -13.84 -18.98
C SER A 271 -1.85 -14.20 -19.05
N ARG A 272 -1.02 -13.25 -19.50
CA ARG A 272 0.44 -13.35 -19.59
C ARG A 272 1.09 -11.97 -19.50
N VAL A 273 2.41 -11.94 -19.42
CA VAL A 273 3.19 -10.71 -19.60
C VAL A 273 2.97 -10.18 -21.03
N GLY A 274 2.79 -8.88 -21.17
CA GLY A 274 2.59 -8.23 -22.46
C GLY A 274 3.86 -8.25 -23.32
N GLU A 275 3.69 -8.48 -24.62
CA GLU A 275 4.80 -8.33 -25.57
C GLU A 275 5.24 -6.86 -25.67
N THR A 276 6.51 -6.64 -25.97
CA THR A 276 7.08 -5.29 -26.08
C THR A 276 7.60 -5.05 -27.49
N GLU A 277 7.28 -3.89 -28.05
CA GLU A 277 7.83 -3.40 -29.31
C GLU A 277 8.63 -2.12 -29.06
N ILE A 278 9.81 -2.05 -29.63
CA ILE A 278 10.73 -0.93 -29.46
C ILE A 278 11.00 -0.32 -30.82
N GLU A 279 10.77 0.98 -30.91
CA GLU A 279 11.06 1.77 -32.10
C GLU A 279 12.01 2.89 -31.70
N LEU A 280 13.22 2.84 -32.27
CA LEU A 280 14.22 3.89 -32.11
C LEU A 280 13.89 5.04 -33.07
N CYS A 281 13.55 6.20 -32.52
CA CYS A 281 13.47 7.47 -33.24
C CYS A 281 14.72 8.29 -32.89
N ALA A 282 15.19 9.15 -33.80
CA ALA A 282 16.48 9.84 -33.69
C ALA A 282 16.85 10.36 -32.28
N ASP A 283 15.91 11.02 -31.58
CA ASP A 283 16.09 11.59 -30.24
C ASP A 283 15.26 10.91 -29.14
N LYS A 284 14.48 9.88 -29.47
CA LYS A 284 13.53 9.24 -28.54
C LYS A 284 13.37 7.76 -28.79
N VAL A 285 13.02 7.02 -27.75
CA VAL A 285 12.64 5.62 -27.87
C VAL A 285 11.13 5.52 -27.65
N ASN A 286 10.40 4.97 -28.62
CA ASN A 286 9.01 4.60 -28.42
C ASN A 286 8.96 3.14 -27.94
N ILE A 287 8.36 2.92 -26.77
CA ILE A 287 8.10 1.58 -26.23
C ILE A 287 6.59 1.36 -26.26
N LYS A 288 6.14 0.34 -27.00
CA LYS A 288 4.76 -0.14 -26.93
C LYS A 288 4.73 -1.43 -26.13
N ILE A 289 3.75 -1.53 -25.24
CA ILE A 289 3.55 -2.70 -24.39
C ILE A 289 2.14 -3.18 -24.65
N GLU A 290 2.02 -4.43 -25.07
CA GLU A 290 0.72 -5.09 -25.23
C GLU A 290 0.00 -5.21 -23.88
N ASN A 291 -1.32 -5.00 -23.86
CA ASN A 291 -2.16 -5.31 -22.71
C ASN A 291 -3.02 -6.56 -22.99
N PRO A 292 -2.57 -7.78 -22.60
CA PRO A 292 -3.29 -9.03 -22.84
C PRO A 292 -4.39 -9.31 -21.80
N ALA A 293 -4.97 -8.25 -21.20
CA ALA A 293 -6.09 -8.37 -20.28
C ALA A 293 -7.39 -8.62 -21.05
N GLU A 294 -8.21 -9.54 -20.55
CA GLU A 294 -9.58 -9.66 -21.03
C GLU A 294 -10.40 -8.45 -20.54
N GLY A 295 -11.23 -7.89 -21.41
CA GLY A 295 -12.08 -6.76 -21.05
C GLY A 295 -13.08 -7.13 -19.95
N ILE A 296 -13.37 -6.19 -19.04
CA ILE A 296 -14.43 -6.36 -18.06
C ILE A 296 -15.79 -6.26 -18.76
N SER A 297 -16.72 -7.16 -18.41
CA SER A 297 -18.12 -7.04 -18.84
C SER A 297 -18.69 -5.67 -18.43
N PRO A 298 -19.19 -4.85 -19.38
CA PRO A 298 -19.80 -3.57 -19.06
C PRO A 298 -20.95 -3.67 -18.05
N GLU A 299 -21.73 -4.76 -18.12
CA GLU A 299 -22.81 -5.04 -17.19
C GLU A 299 -22.28 -5.29 -15.77
N LEU A 300 -21.21 -6.07 -15.62
CA LEU A 300 -20.57 -6.31 -14.32
C LEU A 300 -20.02 -5.02 -13.73
N LEU A 301 -19.33 -4.22 -14.54
CA LEU A 301 -18.76 -2.94 -14.12
C LEU A 301 -19.86 -1.98 -13.66
N PHE A 302 -20.94 -1.85 -14.44
CA PHE A 302 -22.04 -0.94 -14.14
C PHE A 302 -22.85 -1.38 -12.92
N CYS A 303 -23.21 -2.66 -12.82
CA CYS A 303 -23.93 -3.20 -11.67
C CYS A 303 -23.11 -3.04 -10.38
N THR A 304 -21.81 -3.34 -10.42
CA THR A 304 -20.93 -3.15 -9.25
C THR A 304 -20.83 -1.67 -8.88
N ALA A 305 -20.65 -0.78 -9.86
CA ALA A 305 -20.55 0.65 -9.61
C ALA A 305 -21.81 1.23 -8.94
N ILE A 306 -23.01 0.82 -9.36
CA ILE A 306 -24.28 1.23 -8.74
C ILE A 306 -24.36 0.71 -7.31
N ASN A 307 -24.07 -0.57 -7.09
CA ASN A 307 -24.14 -1.20 -5.78
C ASN A 307 -23.22 -0.50 -4.78
N ASP A 308 -21.98 -0.27 -5.17
CA ASP A 308 -20.98 0.34 -4.31
C ASP A 308 -21.14 1.86 -4.19
N ALA A 309 -21.73 2.55 -5.18
CA ALA A 309 -22.13 3.94 -5.01
C ALA A 309 -23.22 4.10 -3.95
N ALA A 310 -24.20 3.19 -3.89
CA ALA A 310 -25.19 3.20 -2.81
C ALA A 310 -24.51 3.02 -1.44
N ARG A 311 -23.52 2.13 -1.33
CA ARG A 311 -22.72 1.95 -0.11
C ARG A 311 -21.91 3.20 0.23
N ALA A 312 -21.24 3.82 -0.75
CA ALA A 312 -20.49 5.06 -0.59
C ALA A 312 -21.37 6.19 -0.03
N LEU A 313 -22.60 6.36 -0.53
CA LEU A 313 -23.53 7.36 -0.01
C LEU A 313 -23.90 7.13 1.45
N ASN A 314 -24.03 5.87 1.87
CA ASN A 314 -24.33 5.55 3.27
C ASN A 314 -23.11 5.77 4.18
N LEU A 315 -21.90 5.43 3.71
CA LEU A 315 -20.65 5.65 4.42
C LEU A 315 -20.34 7.15 4.57
N ASP A 316 -20.57 7.95 3.53
CA ASP A 316 -20.46 9.43 3.58
C ASP A 316 -21.41 10.01 4.63
N ARG A 317 -22.65 9.52 4.71
CA ARG A 317 -23.65 9.95 5.71
C ARG A 317 -23.26 9.59 7.14
N SER A 318 -22.58 8.47 7.35
CA SER A 318 -22.10 8.05 8.67
C SER A 318 -20.71 8.61 9.02
N GLY A 319 -20.06 9.32 8.09
CA GLY A 319 -18.70 9.86 8.28
C GLY A 319 -17.60 8.80 8.29
N GLU A 320 -17.89 7.61 7.76
CA GLU A 320 -16.95 6.50 7.64
C GLU A 320 -16.00 6.72 6.45
N THR A 321 -14.79 6.17 6.57
CA THR A 321 -13.75 6.33 5.53
C THR A 321 -13.84 5.20 4.52
N TYR A 322 -13.73 5.53 3.24
CA TYR A 322 -13.78 4.55 2.16
C TYR A 322 -12.92 4.98 0.99
N THR A 323 -12.55 4.02 0.15
CA THR A 323 -12.05 4.27 -1.18
C THR A 323 -13.02 3.82 -2.25
N THR A 324 -12.97 4.45 -3.41
CA THR A 324 -13.76 4.06 -4.58
C THR A 324 -12.87 3.93 -5.81
N THR A 325 -13.16 2.95 -6.67
CA THR A 325 -12.68 2.96 -8.06
C THR A 325 -13.29 4.12 -8.84
N ILE A 326 -12.73 4.43 -10.01
CA ILE A 326 -13.21 5.51 -10.89
C ILE A 326 -14.70 5.33 -11.23
N SER A 327 -15.14 4.11 -11.55
CA SER A 327 -16.54 3.84 -11.92
C SER A 327 -17.50 4.08 -10.75
N VAL A 328 -17.14 3.65 -9.54
CA VAL A 328 -17.94 3.90 -8.33
C VAL A 328 -17.97 5.40 -8.02
N GLN A 329 -16.83 6.08 -8.11
CA GLN A 329 -16.73 7.51 -7.84
C GLN A 329 -17.61 8.33 -8.78
N LEU A 330 -17.59 8.02 -10.08
CA LEU A 330 -18.41 8.70 -11.08
C LEU A 330 -19.90 8.57 -10.75
N ILE A 331 -20.38 7.34 -10.53
CA ILE A 331 -21.79 7.10 -10.19
C ILE A 331 -22.15 7.81 -8.87
N TYR A 332 -21.29 7.71 -7.86
CA TYR A 332 -21.48 8.40 -6.58
C TYR A 332 -21.67 9.91 -6.79
N GLU A 333 -20.80 10.59 -7.55
CA GLU A 333 -20.89 12.04 -7.76
C GLU A 333 -22.16 12.44 -8.52
N LEU A 334 -22.54 11.69 -9.56
CA LEU A 334 -23.74 11.94 -10.36
C LEU A 334 -25.01 11.96 -9.50
N VAL A 335 -25.09 11.09 -8.49
CA VAL A 335 -26.29 10.96 -7.65
C VAL A 335 -26.17 11.62 -6.27
N ARG A 336 -24.96 11.99 -5.81
CA ARG A 336 -24.70 12.44 -4.42
C ARG A 336 -25.65 13.53 -3.97
N MET A 337 -25.73 14.63 -4.74
CA MET A 337 -26.56 15.78 -4.38
C MET A 337 -28.04 15.43 -4.39
N ARG A 338 -28.50 14.66 -5.39
CA ARG A 338 -29.88 14.22 -5.51
C ARG A 338 -30.27 13.23 -4.41
N SER A 339 -29.33 12.44 -3.92
CA SER A 339 -29.58 11.44 -2.87
C SER A 339 -30.00 12.08 -1.54
N LYS A 340 -29.65 13.35 -1.28
CA LYS A 340 -29.96 14.05 -0.02
C LYS A 340 -31.47 14.10 0.30
N LYS A 341 -32.34 13.94 -0.71
CA LYS A 341 -33.81 13.84 -0.53
C LYS A 341 -34.27 12.51 0.07
N ILE A 342 -33.44 11.46 -0.01
CA ILE A 342 -33.76 10.12 0.46
C ILE A 342 -33.50 10.04 1.96
N ARG A 343 -34.56 9.77 2.72
CA ARG A 343 -34.49 9.47 4.16
C ARG A 343 -34.07 8.02 4.38
N GLY A 344 -33.17 7.80 5.34
CA GLY A 344 -32.69 6.46 5.69
C GLY A 344 -31.56 5.95 4.77
N ILE A 345 -31.43 4.62 4.72
CA ILE A 345 -30.39 3.91 3.95
C ILE A 345 -30.69 4.04 2.46
N VAL A 346 -29.73 4.53 1.68
CA VAL A 346 -29.80 4.55 0.22
C VAL A 346 -29.60 3.13 -0.31
N ARG A 347 -30.53 2.65 -1.13
CA ARG A 347 -30.46 1.33 -1.76
C ARG A 347 -30.06 1.43 -3.23
N ILE A 348 -29.70 0.28 -3.81
CA ILE A 348 -29.36 0.13 -5.23
C ILE A 348 -30.44 0.74 -6.13
N TYR A 349 -31.71 0.40 -5.87
CA TYR A 349 -32.85 0.91 -6.64
C TYR A 349 -32.97 2.44 -6.58
N ASP A 350 -32.59 3.06 -5.46
CA ASP A 350 -32.60 4.52 -5.37
C ASP A 350 -31.54 5.13 -6.30
N VAL A 351 -30.33 4.56 -6.36
CA VAL A 351 -29.27 5.03 -7.27
C VAL A 351 -29.71 4.88 -8.72
N MET A 352 -30.30 3.74 -9.09
CA MET A 352 -30.84 3.52 -10.44
C MET A 352 -31.91 4.56 -10.81
N ARG A 353 -32.87 4.81 -9.91
CA ARG A 353 -33.90 5.82 -10.12
C ARG A 353 -33.29 7.21 -10.29
N LEU A 354 -32.33 7.58 -9.44
CA LEU A 354 -31.67 8.89 -9.51
C LEU A 354 -30.87 9.08 -10.80
N LEU A 355 -30.23 8.02 -11.32
CA LEU A 355 -29.54 8.07 -12.61
C LEU A 355 -30.53 8.24 -13.77
N ALA A 356 -31.67 7.55 -13.73
CA ALA A 356 -32.72 7.67 -14.76
C ALA A 356 -33.38 9.07 -14.79
N GLU A 357 -33.31 9.82 -13.69
CA GLU A 357 -33.78 11.22 -13.61
C GLU A 357 -32.81 12.23 -14.27
N ILE A 358 -31.59 11.82 -14.68
CA ILE A 358 -30.61 12.71 -15.27
C ILE A 358 -30.85 12.83 -16.77
N GLU A 359 -31.06 14.06 -17.25
CA GLU A 359 -31.16 14.34 -18.68
C GLU A 359 -29.87 13.97 -19.43
N PRO A 360 -29.92 13.35 -20.62
CA PRO A 360 -28.72 12.92 -21.36
C PRO A 360 -27.66 14.02 -21.58
N ALA A 361 -28.10 15.24 -21.90
CA ALA A 361 -27.19 16.37 -22.09
C ALA A 361 -26.49 16.80 -20.79
N MET A 362 -27.19 16.69 -19.65
CA MET A 362 -26.60 16.93 -18.34
C MET A 362 -25.65 15.80 -17.96
N LEU A 363 -26.03 14.54 -18.19
CA LEU A 363 -25.20 13.38 -17.90
C LEU A 363 -23.84 13.48 -18.62
N LYS A 364 -23.85 13.79 -19.92
CA LYS A 364 -22.62 13.97 -20.69
C LYS A 364 -21.73 15.06 -20.08
N ARG A 365 -22.29 16.23 -19.78
CA ARG A 365 -21.54 17.35 -19.19
C ARG A 365 -20.92 16.99 -17.84
N GLU A 366 -21.63 16.26 -16.99
CA GLU A 366 -21.11 15.83 -15.69
C GLU A 366 -19.99 14.79 -15.84
N ILE A 367 -20.08 13.89 -16.82
CA ILE A 367 -19.00 12.93 -17.16
C ILE A 367 -17.76 13.68 -17.67
N ASP A 368 -17.94 14.61 -18.60
CA ASP A 368 -16.85 15.40 -19.16
C ASP A 368 -16.17 16.24 -18.05
N SER A 369 -16.97 16.91 -17.22
CA SER A 369 -16.46 17.68 -16.07
C SER A 369 -15.75 16.79 -15.03
N PHE A 370 -16.22 15.57 -14.82
CA PHE A 370 -15.55 14.59 -13.96
C PHE A 370 -14.17 14.20 -14.53
N GLY A 371 -14.11 13.94 -15.84
CA GLY A 371 -12.87 13.63 -16.55
C GLY A 371 -11.85 14.76 -16.43
N GLU A 372 -12.25 16.00 -16.71
CA GLU A 372 -11.41 17.19 -16.58
C GLU A 372 -10.92 17.39 -15.14
N ARG A 373 -11.82 17.31 -14.15
CA ARG A 373 -11.50 17.59 -12.73
C ARG A 373 -10.45 16.64 -12.18
N TYR A 374 -10.49 15.38 -12.62
CA TYR A 374 -9.60 14.34 -12.12
C TYR A 374 -8.50 13.94 -13.10
N ASN A 375 -8.36 14.66 -14.22
CA ASN A 375 -7.39 14.36 -15.27
C ASN A 375 -7.47 12.90 -15.75
N ILE A 376 -8.68 12.47 -16.08
CA ILE A 376 -8.96 11.16 -16.68
C ILE A 376 -9.11 11.41 -18.19
N SER A 377 -8.17 10.91 -18.98
CA SER A 377 -8.14 11.11 -20.44
C SER A 377 -9.23 10.30 -21.16
N GLU A 378 -9.67 10.79 -22.33
CA GLU A 378 -10.66 10.12 -23.20
C GLU A 378 -10.13 8.83 -23.84
N THR A 379 -8.81 8.66 -23.89
CA THR A 379 -8.19 7.35 -24.16
C THR A 379 -8.31 6.53 -22.88
N PRO A 380 -9.02 5.39 -22.90
CA PRO A 380 -9.16 4.56 -21.73
C PRO A 380 -7.81 3.89 -21.41
N ASP A 381 -6.96 4.61 -20.70
CA ASP A 381 -6.04 3.99 -19.75
C ASP A 381 -6.92 3.49 -18.59
N PHE A 382 -7.77 2.49 -18.85
CA PHE A 382 -8.36 1.66 -17.79
C PHE A 382 -7.23 0.80 -17.21
N CYS A 383 -6.29 1.46 -16.53
CA CYS A 383 -5.16 0.91 -15.80
C CYS A 383 -4.67 2.00 -14.83
N LEU A 384 -5.45 2.23 -13.77
CA LEU A 384 -4.96 2.78 -12.51
C LEU A 384 -5.19 1.73 -11.43
#